data_AF-A0A8T3MK18-F1
#
_entry.id   AF-A0A8T3MK18-F1
#
_cell.length_a   1.000
_cell.length_b   1.000
_cell.length_c   1.000
_cell.angle_alpha   90.00
_cell.angle_beta   90.00
_cell.angle_gamma   90.00
#
_symmetry.space_group_name_H-M   'P 1'
#
loop_
_entity.id
_entity.type
_entity.pdbx_description
1 polymer ?
#
loop_
_entity_poly.entity_id
_entity_poly.type
_entity_poly.pdbx_seq_one_letter_code
_entity_poly.pdbx_strand_id
1 'polypeptide(L)'
;MSAKAGRLEPPAYPSVVRGEEERERFARLYDDLVRVIGLAPGDALLNATEQFELGFDVRGPFEKRKRRKKVALGADPDVAAVPDREPPA
;
A
#
# COMPACT_ATOMS: atom_id res chain seq x y z
N MET A 1 6.88 -21.28 21.23
CA MET A 1 5.71 -20.38 21.28
C MET A 1 6.23 -18.96 21.44
N SER A 2 6.32 -18.17 20.37
CA SER A 2 6.82 -16.79 20.48
C SER A 2 5.81 -15.97 21.28
N ALA A 3 6.24 -15.52 22.45
CA ALA A 3 5.50 -14.58 23.27
C ALA A 3 5.12 -13.38 22.39
N LYS A 4 3.81 -13.16 22.25
CA LYS A 4 3.24 -11.96 21.64
C LYS A 4 3.60 -10.82 22.58
N ALA A 5 4.82 -10.26 22.44
CA ALA A 5 5.26 -9.09 23.20
C ALA A 5 4.16 -8.04 23.05
N GLY A 6 3.52 -7.67 24.17
CA GLY A 6 2.25 -6.94 24.19
C GLY A 6 2.30 -5.77 23.22
N ARG A 7 1.49 -5.81 22.16
CA ARG A 7 1.40 -4.71 21.20
C ARG A 7 0.97 -3.46 21.95
N LEU A 8 1.55 -2.33 21.57
CA LEU A 8 1.10 -1.04 22.10
C LEU A 8 -0.28 -0.76 21.51
N GLU A 9 -1.26 -0.65 22.40
CA GLU A 9 -2.59 -0.20 22.03
C GLU A 9 -2.58 1.33 21.92
N PRO A 10 -3.19 1.90 20.88
CA PRO A 10 -3.33 3.34 20.77
C PRO A 10 -4.25 3.85 21.89
N PRO A 11 -3.94 5.03 22.48
CA PRO A 11 -4.71 5.56 23.60
C PRO A 11 -6.13 6.01 23.21
N ALA A 12 -6.37 6.26 21.92
CA ALA A 12 -7.69 6.56 21.37
C ALA A 12 -7.79 6.05 19.93
N TYR A 13 -9.01 5.70 19.53
CA TYR A 13 -9.33 5.36 18.14
C TYR A 13 -10.04 6.55 17.48
N PRO A 14 -9.63 6.97 16.27
CA PRO A 14 -10.30 8.05 15.56
C PRO A 14 -11.68 7.60 15.04
N SER A 15 -12.59 8.54 14.79
CA SER A 15 -13.98 8.26 14.36
C SER A 15 -14.10 7.53 13.02
N VAL A 16 -13.02 7.54 12.23
CA VAL A 16 -12.93 6.77 10.98
C VAL A 16 -12.78 5.27 11.23
N VAL A 17 -12.36 4.85 12.42
CA VAL A 17 -12.30 3.45 12.84
C VAL A 17 -13.64 3.06 13.45
N ARG A 18 -14.41 2.24 12.73
CA ARG A 18 -15.79 1.86 13.08
C ARG A 18 -15.92 0.39 13.47
N GLY A 19 -15.02 -0.49 13.01
CA GLY A 19 -15.07 -1.93 13.28
C GLY A 19 -13.87 -2.49 14.07
N GLU A 20 -14.01 -3.71 14.61
CA GLU A 20 -12.92 -4.42 15.29
C GLU A 20 -11.73 -4.68 14.36
N GLU A 21 -12.00 -5.02 13.10
CA GLU A 21 -10.95 -5.27 12.11
C GLU A 21 -10.15 -3.99 11.81
N GLU A 22 -10.83 -2.84 11.75
CA GLU A 22 -10.20 -1.53 11.56
C GLU A 22 -9.39 -1.12 12.80
N ARG A 23 -9.89 -1.43 14.01
CA ARG A 23 -9.15 -1.23 15.26
C ARG A 23 -7.86 -2.04 15.28
N GLU A 24 -7.91 -3.30 14.88
CA GLU A 24 -6.70 -4.12 14.79
C GLU A 24 -5.68 -3.59 13.77
N ARG A 25 -6.14 -3.08 12.62
CA ARG A 25 -5.27 -2.48 11.61
C ARG A 25 -4.64 -1.19 12.14
N PHE A 26 -5.44 -0.34 12.76
CA PHE A 26 -5.00 0.92 13.35
C PHE A 26 -3.98 0.69 14.48
N ALA A 27 -4.25 -0.27 15.37
CA ALA A 27 -3.33 -0.62 16.46
C ALA A 27 -1.99 -1.16 15.96
N ARG A 28 -1.97 -1.92 14.86
CA ARG A 28 -0.70 -2.37 14.24
C ARG A 28 0.08 -1.20 13.65
N LEU A 29 -0.59 -0.32 12.90
CA LEU A 29 0.04 0.87 12.33
C LEU A 29 0.64 1.76 13.42
N TYR A 30 -0.09 1.95 14.51
CA TYR A 30 0.39 2.69 15.67
C TYR A 30 1.62 2.01 16.33
N ASP A 31 1.55 0.70 16.58
CA ASP A 31 2.69 -0.06 17.16
C ASP A 31 3.93 0.04 16.27
N ASP A 32 3.77 -0.04 14.94
CA ASP A 32 4.86 0.08 13.98
C ASP A 32 5.47 1.50 13.99
N LEU A 33 4.64 2.55 14.04
CA LEU A 33 5.11 3.94 14.12
C LEU A 33 5.90 4.20 15.40
N VAL A 34 5.49 3.61 16.53
CA VAL A 34 6.20 3.78 17.80
C VAL A 34 7.45 2.90 17.87
N ARG A 35 7.37 1.62 17.50
CA ARG A 35 8.47 0.66 17.73
C ARG A 35 9.48 0.59 16.60
N VAL A 36 9.03 0.70 15.37
CA VAL A 36 9.89 0.56 14.19
C VAL A 36 10.45 1.91 13.79
N ILE A 37 9.58 2.93 13.70
CA ILE A 37 9.99 4.27 13.27
C ILE A 37 10.53 5.08 14.46
N GLY A 38 10.12 4.77 15.69
CA GLY A 38 10.59 5.46 16.90
C GLY A 38 9.90 6.80 17.14
N LEU A 39 8.69 6.99 16.59
CA LEU A 39 7.92 8.21 16.83
C LEU A 39 7.43 8.26 18.28
N ALA A 40 7.32 9.49 18.80
CA ALA A 40 6.68 9.70 20.07
C ALA A 40 5.21 9.23 20.02
N PRO A 41 4.64 8.67 21.10
CA PRO A 41 3.27 8.16 21.11
C PRO A 41 2.19 9.13 20.60
N GLY A 42 2.34 10.44 20.85
CA GLY A 42 1.42 11.46 20.35
C GLY A 42 1.54 11.67 18.84
N ASP A 43 2.76 11.80 18.33
CA ASP A 43 3.03 11.98 16.91
C ASP A 43 2.65 10.73 16.11
N ALA A 44 2.92 9.54 16.66
CA ALA A 44 2.51 8.27 16.09
C ALA A 44 0.98 8.17 15.96
N LEU A 45 0.23 8.65 16.95
CA LEU A 45 -1.23 8.64 16.90
C LEU A 45 -1.77 9.58 15.81
N LEU A 46 -1.20 10.79 15.69
CA LEU A 46 -1.53 11.75 14.64
C LEU A 46 -1.24 11.16 13.25
N ASN A 47 -0.02 10.66 13.05
CA ASN A 47 0.40 10.05 11.78
C ASN A 47 -0.43 8.81 11.44
N ALA A 48 -0.73 7.96 12.42
CA ALA A 48 -1.59 6.80 12.20
C ALA A 48 -2.99 7.23 11.75
N THR A 49 -3.55 8.28 12.36
CA THR A 49 -4.87 8.82 12.01
C THR A 49 -4.89 9.35 10.59
N GLU A 50 -3.94 10.22 10.24
CA GLU A 50 -3.83 10.78 8.89
C GLU A 50 -3.69 9.69 7.82
N GLN A 51 -2.82 8.70 8.04
CA GLN A 51 -2.61 7.60 7.11
C GLN A 51 -3.86 6.71 6.97
N PHE A 52 -4.57 6.48 8.07
CA PHE A 52 -5.81 5.69 8.08
C PHE A 52 -6.95 6.41 7.37
N GLU A 53 -7.09 7.73 7.56
CA GLU A 53 -8.07 8.58 6.87
C GLU A 53 -7.84 8.63 5.36
N LEU A 54 -6.58 8.63 4.93
CA LEU A 54 -6.19 8.57 3.52
C LEU A 54 -6.43 7.18 2.89
N GLY A 55 -6.92 6.21 3.65
CA GLY A 55 -7.17 4.84 3.18
C GLY A 55 -5.88 4.08 2.88
N PHE A 56 -4.76 4.46 3.53
CA PHE A 56 -3.50 3.76 3.39
C PHE A 56 -3.57 2.43 4.16
N ASP A 57 -4.15 1.41 3.53
CA ASP A 57 -4.07 0.05 4.03
C ASP A 57 -2.60 -0.38 3.94
N VAL A 58 -1.98 -0.71 5.08
CA VAL A 58 -0.58 -1.18 5.15
C VAL A 58 -0.39 -2.50 4.35
N ARG A 59 -1.48 -3.14 3.88
CA ARG A 59 -1.43 -4.23 2.88
C ARG A 59 -1.20 -3.76 1.43
N GLY A 60 -1.42 -2.48 1.14
CA GLY A 60 -1.56 -1.89 -0.19
C GLY A 60 -0.33 -1.85 -1.12
N PRO A 61 0.94 -1.91 -0.68
CA PRO A 61 2.05 -2.03 -1.62
C PRO A 61 2.26 -3.48 -2.09
N PHE A 62 1.85 -4.48 -1.32
CA PHE A 62 2.21 -5.90 -1.54
C PHE A 62 1.04 -6.82 -1.86
N GLU A 63 -0.21 -6.42 -1.61
CA GLU A 63 -1.37 -7.11 -2.21
C GLU A 63 -1.42 -6.81 -3.70
N LYS A 64 -0.68 -7.65 -4.43
CA LYS A 64 -0.62 -7.80 -5.88
C LYS A 64 -1.96 -7.45 -6.52
N ARG A 65 -2.12 -6.19 -6.95
CA ARG A 65 -3.06 -5.84 -8.01
C ARG A 65 -2.65 -6.66 -9.22
N LYS A 66 -3.27 -7.83 -9.40
CA LYS A 66 -3.27 -8.59 -10.65
C LYS A 66 -3.90 -7.69 -11.71
N ARG A 67 -3.12 -6.77 -12.26
CA ARG A 67 -3.51 -5.94 -13.40
C ARG A 67 -3.57 -6.86 -14.60
N ARG A 68 -4.69 -7.55 -14.80
CA ARG A 68 -4.99 -8.23 -16.07
C ARG A 68 -5.21 -7.14 -17.11
N LYS A 69 -4.12 -6.66 -17.71
CA LYS A 69 -4.17 -5.92 -18.96
C LYS A 69 -4.38 -6.98 -20.05
N LYS A 70 -5.63 -7.23 -20.46
CA LYS A 70 -5.89 -7.82 -21.76
C LYS A 70 -5.44 -6.79 -22.79
N VAL A 71 -4.27 -6.99 -23.38
CA VAL A 71 -3.90 -6.29 -24.60
C VAL A 71 -4.67 -6.99 -25.71
N ALA A 72 -5.71 -6.34 -26.23
CA ALA A 72 -6.30 -6.75 -27.49
C ALA A 72 -5.23 -6.48 -28.56
N LEU A 73 -4.66 -7.56 -29.11
CA LEU A 73 -3.90 -7.48 -30.35
C LEU A 73 -4.92 -7.15 -31.43
N GLY A 74 -5.10 -5.85 -31.69
CA GLY A 74 -5.87 -5.37 -32.83
C GLY A 74 -5.23 -5.92 -34.08
N ALA A 75 -5.98 -6.72 -34.83
CA ALA A 75 -5.68 -7.04 -36.19
C ALA A 75 -5.88 -5.77 -37.03
N ASP A 76 -4.82 -5.31 -37.70
CA ASP A 76 -4.94 -4.57 -38.94
C ASP A 76 -3.98 -5.20 -39.96
N PRO A 77 -4.50 -5.86 -41.00
CA PRO A 77 -3.71 -6.24 -42.16
C PRO A 77 -3.54 -5.00 -43.06
N ASP A 78 -2.37 -4.90 -43.70
CA ASP A 78 -2.14 -4.06 -44.88
C ASP A 78 -1.98 -2.54 -44.65
N VAL A 79 -0.80 -2.07 -44.21
CA VAL A 79 -0.22 -0.79 -44.71
C VAL A 79 1.32 -0.77 -44.65
N ALA A 80 1.91 -0.54 -45.82
CA ALA A 80 3.21 0.07 -46.11
C ALA A 80 4.52 -0.67 -45.79
N ALA A 81 5.09 -1.22 -46.86
CA ALA A 81 6.51 -1.44 -47.05
C ALA A 81 7.34 -0.17 -46.79
N VAL A 82 8.46 -0.32 -46.06
CA VAL A 82 9.56 0.65 -46.04
C VAL A 82 10.87 -0.14 -46.23
N PRO A 83 11.73 0.24 -47.20
CA PRO A 83 12.84 -0.58 -47.66
C PRO A 83 14.04 -0.54 -46.71
N ASP A 84 14.76 -1.66 -46.71
CA ASP A 84 16.03 -1.90 -46.03
C ASP A 84 17.08 -0.84 -46.44
N ARG A 85 17.53 -0.02 -45.49
CA ARG A 85 18.73 0.81 -45.63
C ARG A 85 19.67 0.51 -44.47
N GLU A 86 20.68 -0.27 -44.79
CA GLU A 86 21.87 -0.57 -44.00
C GLU A 86 22.63 0.73 -43.61
N PRO A 87 23.18 0.85 -42.39
CA PRO A 87 23.94 2.04 -41.98
C PRO A 87 25.36 2.04 -42.58
N PRO A 88 25.98 3.21 -42.82
CA PRO A 88 27.27 3.31 -43.51
C PRO A 88 28.45 2.94 -42.61
N ALA A 89 29.48 2.33 -43.21
CA ALA A 89 30.86 2.25 -42.73
C ALA A 89 31.78 2.95 -43.72
#